data_AF-A0A7X7QWQ0-F1
#
_entry.id   AF-A0A7X7QWQ0-F1
#
_cell.length_a   1.000
_cell.length_b   1.000
_cell.length_c   1.000
_cell.angle_alpha   90.00
_cell.angle_beta   90.00
_cell.angle_gamma   90.00
#
_symmetry.space_group_name_H-M   'P 1'
#
loop_
_entity.id
_entity.type
_entity.pdbx_description
1 polymer ?
#
loop_
_entity_poly.entity_id
_entity_poly.type
_entity_poly.pdbx_seq_one_letter_code
_entity_poly.pdbx_strand_id
1 'polypeptide(L)'
;MSTRKTVFLIGNAHLDPVWLWRWQEGCAEVRNTCRAAAGFIDEFPGFVFTRSSAGDMRWIEETEPGLFKTIQQHARAGHWSNAGGWWTQPDCTIPCGESFVRQGLY
;
A
#
# COMPACT_ATOMS: atom_id res chain seq x y z
N MET A 1 18.22 -13.19 33.98
CA MET A 1 16.96 -13.31 33.21
C MET A 1 17.25 -12.87 31.79
N SER A 2 17.17 -13.76 30.81
CA SER A 2 17.32 -13.38 29.38
C SER A 2 16.08 -12.61 28.97
N THR A 3 16.23 -11.33 28.59
CA THR A 3 15.13 -10.51 28.10
C THR A 3 14.63 -11.07 26.77
N ARG A 4 13.39 -11.58 26.75
CA ARG A 4 12.76 -12.09 25.53
C ARG A 4 12.64 -10.93 24.53
N LYS A 5 13.32 -11.03 23.40
CA LYS A 5 13.24 -10.04 22.32
C LYS A 5 12.09 -10.41 21.39
N THR A 6 11.24 -9.44 21.07
CA THR A 6 10.16 -9.60 20.10
C THR A 6 10.61 -8.98 18.78
N VAL A 7 10.43 -9.71 17.67
CA VAL A 7 10.71 -9.25 16.31
C VAL A 7 9.40 -9.27 15.53
N PHE A 8 9.10 -8.18 14.83
CA PHE A 8 7.95 -8.08 13.94
C PHE A 8 8.45 -8.12 12.50
N LEU A 9 7.85 -8.99 11.69
CA LEU A 9 8.12 -9.10 10.27
C LEU A 9 6.85 -8.68 9.54
N ILE A 10 6.95 -7.65 8.71
CA ILE A 10 5.80 -7.06 8.02
C ILE A 10 6.10 -7.12 6.52
N GLY A 11 5.17 -7.67 5.75
CA GLY A 11 5.24 -7.65 4.29
C GLY A 11 5.05 -6.22 3.79
N ASN A 12 5.92 -5.76 2.90
CA ASN A 12 5.83 -4.45 2.28
C ASN A 12 6.23 -4.56 0.81
N ALA A 13 5.57 -3.80 -0.04
CA ALA A 13 5.98 -3.62 -1.44
C ALA A 13 6.07 -2.12 -1.74
N HIS A 14 7.30 -1.61 -1.80
CA HIS A 14 7.56 -0.28 -2.33
C HIS A 14 7.39 -0.30 -3.84
N LEU A 15 6.66 0.67 -4.39
CA LEU A 15 6.41 0.77 -5.82
C LEU A 15 6.31 2.22 -6.24
N ASP A 16 7.12 2.60 -7.23
CA ASP A 16 7.07 3.90 -7.89
C ASP A 16 6.29 3.74 -9.20
N PRO A 17 4.99 4.13 -9.26
CA PRO A 17 4.16 3.84 -10.41
C PRO A 17 4.53 4.64 -11.66
N VAL A 18 5.31 5.72 -11.52
CA VAL A 18 5.86 6.49 -12.63
C VAL A 18 7.35 6.71 -12.36
N TRP A 19 8.18 5.86 -12.92
CA TRP A 19 9.64 5.96 -12.79
C TRP A 19 10.34 5.58 -14.10
N LEU A 20 10.65 4.30 -14.29
CA LEU A 20 11.27 3.78 -15.53
C LEU A 20 10.24 3.23 -16.53
N TRP A 21 8.96 3.35 -16.22
CA TRP A 21 7.81 2.98 -17.05
C TRP A 21 6.74 4.07 -17.01
N ARG A 22 5.76 4.00 -17.91
CA ARG A 22 4.64 4.95 -17.90
C ARG A 22 3.62 4.50 -16.85
N TRP A 23 2.72 5.41 -16.53
CA TRP A 23 1.77 5.20 -15.44
C TRP A 23 0.85 4.00 -15.69
N GLN A 24 0.55 3.64 -16.94
CA GLN A 24 -0.29 2.49 -17.26
C GLN A 24 0.36 1.17 -16.86
N GLU A 25 1.66 1.01 -17.13
CA GLU A 25 2.41 -0.17 -16.69
C GLU A 25 2.53 -0.16 -15.16
N GLY A 26 2.80 0.99 -14.55
CA GLY A 26 2.83 1.12 -13.09
C GLY A 26 1.50 0.75 -12.43
N CYS A 27 0.36 1.14 -13.02
CA CYS A 27 -0.96 0.75 -12.54
C CYS A 27 -1.21 -0.77 -12.67
N ALA A 28 -0.70 -1.40 -13.73
CA ALA A 28 -0.73 -2.86 -13.85
C ALA A 28 0.11 -3.54 -12.75
N GLU A 29 1.28 -2.99 -12.41
CA GLU A 29 2.12 -3.49 -11.31
C GLU A 29 1.46 -3.30 -9.93
N VAL A 30 0.78 -2.17 -9.71
CA VAL A 30 -0.02 -1.93 -8.50
C VAL A 30 -1.08 -3.02 -8.35
N ARG A 31 -1.82 -3.35 -9.42
CA ARG A 31 -2.84 -4.41 -9.42
C ARG A 31 -2.24 -5.78 -9.14
N ASN A 32 -1.17 -6.15 -9.84
CA ASN A 32 -0.52 -7.45 -9.68
C ASN A 32 0.02 -7.63 -8.26
N THR A 33 0.68 -6.61 -7.71
CA THR A 33 1.18 -6.59 -6.34
C THR A 33 0.04 -6.74 -5.32
N CYS A 34 -1.07 -6.02 -5.51
CA CYS A 34 -2.23 -6.13 -4.62
C CYS A 34 -2.88 -7.51 -4.65
N ARG A 35 -3.02 -8.12 -5.83
CA ARG A 35 -3.56 -9.49 -5.95
C ARG A 35 -2.66 -10.51 -5.27
N ALA A 36 -1.35 -10.42 -5.48
CA ALA A 36 -0.39 -11.31 -4.84
C ALA A 36 -0.44 -11.17 -3.31
N ALA A 37 -0.45 -9.95 -2.80
CA ALA A 37 -0.54 -9.69 -1.36
C ALA A 37 -1.86 -10.19 -0.76
N ALA A 38 -3.01 -9.97 -1.42
CA ALA A 38 -4.30 -10.51 -0.98
C ALA A 38 -4.29 -12.05 -0.95
N GLY A 39 -3.77 -12.69 -2.00
CA GLY A 39 -3.60 -14.14 -2.05
C GLY A 39 -2.71 -14.68 -0.92
N PHE A 40 -1.62 -13.98 -0.58
CA PHE A 40 -0.77 -14.36 0.55
C PHE A 40 -1.46 -14.20 1.90
N ILE A 41 -2.35 -13.21 2.06
CA ILE A 41 -3.16 -13.08 3.28
C ILE A 41 -4.11 -14.27 3.41
N ASP A 42 -4.73 -14.70 2.30
CA ASP A 42 -5.62 -15.87 2.28
C ASP A 42 -4.87 -17.18 2.56
N GLU A 43 -3.66 -17.34 2.00
CA GLU A 43 -2.87 -18.57 2.11
C GLU A 43 -2.13 -18.68 3.44
N PHE A 44 -1.64 -17.56 3.99
CA PHE A 44 -0.77 -17.54 5.17
C PHE A 44 -1.41 -16.73 6.31
N PRO A 45 -2.07 -17.38 7.29
CA PRO A 45 -2.82 -16.70 8.36
C PRO A 45 -2.01 -15.72 9.24
N GLY A 46 -0.69 -15.85 9.27
CA GLY A 46 0.20 -14.94 10.02
C GLY A 46 0.74 -13.77 9.20
N PHE A 47 0.44 -13.71 7.91
CA PHE A 47 0.94 -12.68 7.02
C PHE A 47 0.21 -11.36 7.26
N VAL A 48 0.99 -10.29 7.40
CA VAL A 48 0.50 -8.92 7.52
C VAL A 48 1.21 -8.09 6.46
N PHE A 49 0.43 -7.38 5.67
CA PHE A 49 0.94 -6.57 4.57
C PHE A 49 0.68 -5.08 4.80
N THR A 50 1.65 -4.25 4.43
CA THR A 50 1.54 -2.80 4.49
C THR A 50 1.84 -2.15 3.16
N ARG A 51 1.09 -1.09 2.82
CA ARG A 51 1.33 -0.22 1.64
C ARG A 51 1.21 1.24 2.01
N SER A 52 1.88 2.12 1.25
CA SER A 52 2.13 3.52 1.64
C SER A 52 1.29 4.59 0.90
N SER A 53 0.79 4.27 -0.29
CA SER A 53 0.20 5.25 -1.23
C SER A 53 -1.32 5.11 -1.31
N ALA A 54 -2.06 6.18 -0.97
CA ALA A 54 -3.52 6.22 -1.12
C ALA A 54 -3.96 6.34 -2.59
N GLY A 55 -3.17 7.00 -3.44
CA GLY A 55 -3.43 7.10 -4.88
C GLY A 55 -3.48 5.73 -5.57
N ASP A 56 -2.66 4.79 -5.12
CA ASP A 56 -2.67 3.42 -5.63
C ASP A 56 -3.98 2.70 -5.28
N MET A 57 -4.50 2.92 -4.06
CA MET A 57 -5.77 2.34 -3.62
C MET A 57 -6.94 2.87 -4.46
N ARG A 58 -6.91 4.15 -4.82
CA ARG A 58 -7.88 4.73 -5.75
C ARG A 58 -7.82 4.06 -7.11
N TRP A 59 -6.63 3.81 -7.65
CA TRP A 59 -6.51 3.07 -8.91
C TRP A 59 -7.05 1.64 -8.80
N ILE A 60 -6.84 0.95 -7.68
CA ILE A 60 -7.45 -0.36 -7.45
C ILE A 60 -8.97 -0.26 -7.39
N GLU A 61 -9.54 0.73 -6.68
CA GLU A 61 -10.99 0.94 -6.61
C GLU A 61 -11.60 1.17 -8.01
N GLU A 62 -10.95 2.01 -8.83
CA GLU A 62 -11.42 2.36 -10.17
C GLU A 62 -11.25 1.21 -11.17
N THR A 63 -10.16 0.43 -11.09
CA THR A 63 -9.81 -0.59 -12.10
C THR A 63 -10.18 -2.01 -11.72
N GLU A 64 -10.20 -2.35 -10.42
CA GLU A 64 -10.57 -3.66 -9.87
C GLU A 64 -11.40 -3.54 -8.58
N PRO A 65 -12.66 -3.10 -8.67
CA PRO A 65 -13.51 -2.89 -7.50
C PRO A 65 -13.75 -4.16 -6.67
N GLY A 66 -13.66 -5.35 -7.29
CA GLY A 66 -13.71 -6.63 -6.58
C GLY A 66 -12.51 -6.83 -5.65
N LEU A 67 -11.30 -6.59 -6.15
CA LEU A 67 -10.08 -6.65 -5.36
C LEU A 67 -10.07 -5.58 -4.26
N PHE A 68 -10.56 -4.37 -4.55
CA PHE A 68 -10.68 -3.33 -3.54
C PHE A 68 -11.54 -3.77 -2.34
N LYS A 69 -12.68 -4.41 -2.60
CA LYS A 69 -13.53 -4.97 -1.53
C LYS A 69 -12.81 -6.05 -0.71
N THR A 70 -12.05 -6.93 -1.37
CA THR A 70 -11.23 -7.93 -0.68
C THR A 70 -10.18 -7.28 0.21
N ILE A 71 -9.46 -6.27 -0.28
CA ILE A 71 -8.50 -5.50 0.51
C ILE A 71 -9.17 -4.84 1.72
N GLN A 72 -10.36 -4.27 1.56
CA GLN A 72 -11.12 -3.70 2.67
C GLN A 72 -11.48 -4.75 3.73
N GLN A 73 -11.81 -5.98 3.34
CA GLN A 73 -12.06 -7.08 4.26
C GLN A 73 -10.79 -7.47 5.03
N HIS A 74 -9.66 -7.63 4.33
CA HIS A 74 -8.37 -7.90 4.97
C HIS A 74 -7.92 -6.79 5.92
N ALA A 75 -8.19 -5.53 5.56
CA ALA A 75 -7.88 -4.39 6.42
C ALA A 75 -8.72 -4.40 7.70
N ARG A 76 -10.02 -4.68 7.60
CA ARG A 76 -10.91 -4.85 8.77
C ARG A 76 -10.50 -6.04 9.65
N ALA A 77 -9.94 -7.09 9.04
CA ALA A 77 -9.42 -8.25 9.74
C ALA A 77 -8.00 -8.03 10.34
N GLY A 78 -7.35 -6.90 10.05
CA GLY A 78 -6.03 -6.55 10.59
C GLY A 78 -4.84 -7.15 9.83
N HIS A 79 -5.05 -7.77 8.66
CA HIS A 79 -3.99 -8.35 7.83
C HIS A 79 -3.45 -7.39 6.76
N TRP A 80 -4.17 -6.30 6.49
CA TRP A 80 -3.75 -5.25 5.56
C TRP A 80 -3.71 -3.89 6.28
N SER A 81 -2.60 -3.18 6.16
CA SER A 81 -2.43 -1.83 6.72
C SER A 81 -2.04 -0.82 5.65
N ASN A 82 -2.64 0.37 5.70
CA ASN A 82 -2.18 1.51 4.92
C ASN A 82 -1.29 2.37 5.82
N ALA A 83 0.02 2.39 5.55
CA ALA A 83 1.00 3.21 6.24
C ALA A 83 1.12 4.58 5.57
N GLY A 84 1.50 5.61 6.32
CA GLY A 84 1.70 6.98 5.81
C GLY A 84 0.39 7.75 5.63
N GLY A 85 -0.58 7.18 4.90
CA GLY A 85 -1.89 7.80 4.67
C GLY A 85 -1.86 9.05 3.79
N TRP A 86 -0.77 9.23 3.02
CA TRP A 86 -0.64 10.31 2.06
C TRP A 86 -1.02 9.83 0.66
N TRP A 87 -1.39 10.78 -0.20
CA TRP A 87 -1.72 10.50 -1.60
C TRP A 87 -0.63 9.69 -2.32
N THR A 88 0.63 10.04 -2.09
CA THR A 88 1.81 9.28 -2.54
C THR A 88 2.93 9.38 -1.51
N GLN A 89 4.14 8.93 -1.86
CA GLN A 89 5.37 9.17 -1.10
C GLN A 89 6.14 10.32 -1.77
N PRO A 90 5.77 11.59 -1.50
CA PRO A 90 6.31 12.74 -2.22
C PRO A 90 7.78 12.96 -1.87
N ASP A 91 8.49 13.63 -2.77
CA ASP A 91 9.75 14.29 -2.42
C ASP A 91 9.53 15.29 -1.28
N CYS A 92 10.50 15.39 -0.38
CA CYS A 92 10.41 16.25 0.80
C CYS A 92 11.17 17.59 0.66
N THR A 93 11.74 17.88 -0.52
CA THR A 93 12.63 19.03 -0.73
C THR A 93 12.01 20.10 -1.62
N ILE A 94 11.45 19.68 -2.75
CA ILE A 94 10.93 20.54 -3.82
C ILE A 94 9.50 21.03 -3.53
N PRO A 95 8.56 20.21 -3.02
CA PRO A 95 7.20 20.66 -2.81
C PRO A 95 7.10 21.75 -1.74
N CYS A 96 6.19 22.70 -1.94
CA CYS A 96 5.87 23.70 -0.92
C CYS A 96 4.98 23.11 0.18
N GLY A 97 4.84 23.84 1.29
CA GLY A 97 4.02 23.39 2.43
C GLY A 97 2.58 23.06 2.07
N GLU A 98 1.95 23.84 1.19
CA GLU A 98 0.59 23.55 0.71
C GLU A 98 0.51 22.21 -0.01
N SER A 99 1.52 21.83 -0.78
CA SER A 99 1.56 20.51 -1.42
C SER A 99 1.57 19.37 -0.39
N PHE A 100 2.30 19.50 0.73
CA PHE A 100 2.24 18.50 1.80
C PHE A 100 0.88 18.44 2.48
N VAL A 101 0.20 19.59 2.67
CA VAL A 101 -1.17 19.62 3.18
C VAL A 101 -2.09 18.83 2.25
N ARG A 102 -1.96 18.99 0.92
CA ARG A 102 -2.76 18.24 -0.06
C ARG A 102 -2.44 16.75 -0.06
N GLN A 103 -1.19 16.37 0.18
CA GLN A 103 -0.79 14.96 0.29
C GLN A 103 -1.49 14.28 1.49
N GLY A 104 -1.65 14.96 2.62
CA GLY A 104 -2.34 14.40 3.79
C GLY A 104 -3.87 14.57 3.79
N LEU A 105 -4.41 15.47 2.95
CA LEU A 105 -5.85 15.74 2.88
C LEU A 105 -6.59 14.77 1.96
N TYR A 106 -5.96 14.35 0.86
CA TYR A 106 -6.53 13.46 -0.17
C TYR A 106 -5.96 12.05 -0.04
#